data_AF-A7T9H6-F1
#
_entry.id   AF-A7T9H6-F1
#
_cell.length_a   1.000
_cell.length_b   1.000
_cell.length_c   1.000
_cell.angle_alpha   90.00
_cell.angle_beta   90.00
_cell.angle_gamma   90.00
#
_symmetry.space_group_name_H-M   'P 1'
#
loop_
_entity.id
_entity.type
_entity.pdbx_description
1 polymer ?
#
loop_
_entity_poly.entity_id
_entity_poly.type
_entity_poly.pdbx_seq_one_letter_code
_entity_poly.pdbx_strand_id
1 'polypeptide(L)'
;MADKQKTRESALTFKIIAECSTTKARTGILTLPHYRVETPVFMPVGTQGTMKGLTCSQLEDLDCQIILGNTYHLGMRPGTETLDKAGGLHGFMNWKRALLTDSGGFQMVSLIKLSEITEEGVKFQSPHDGKELLLTPEKSMEIQNSIGADIMMQLDDVVSSTTKGPRVEEAMWRSIRWLDRCIASHKRTKEQNLFAIIQGGLDTELRKQCVEGD
;
A
#
# COMPACT_ATOMS: atom_id res chain seq x y z
N MET A 1 -20.15 31.11 9.48
CA MET A 1 -20.91 29.88 9.19
C MET A 1 -19.93 28.90 8.56
N ALA A 2 -19.23 28.14 9.39
CA ALA A 2 -19.42 26.69 9.50
C ALA A 2 -19.06 25.96 8.21
N ASP A 3 -17.77 25.62 8.05
CA ASP A 3 -17.42 24.37 7.39
C ASP A 3 -16.94 23.42 8.49
N LYS A 4 -17.90 22.67 9.05
CA LYS A 4 -17.58 21.54 9.91
C LYS A 4 -16.90 20.54 9.00
N GLN A 5 -15.58 20.46 9.10
CA GLN A 5 -14.77 19.37 8.58
C GLN A 5 -15.50 18.07 8.92
N LYS A 6 -16.23 17.51 7.94
CA LYS A 6 -16.88 16.21 8.10
C LYS A 6 -15.75 15.28 8.47
N THR A 7 -15.71 14.83 9.72
CA THR A 7 -14.86 13.72 10.14
C THR A 7 -15.25 12.57 9.23
N ARG A 8 -14.46 12.36 8.17
CA ARG A 8 -14.59 11.16 7.34
C ARG A 8 -14.42 10.00 8.31
N GLU A 9 -15.46 9.19 8.47
CA GLU A 9 -15.34 7.88 9.13
C GLU A 9 -14.19 7.16 8.44
N SER A 10 -13.07 7.04 9.16
CA SER A 10 -11.87 6.36 8.68
C SER A 10 -12.02 4.88 9.00
N ALA A 11 -11.67 4.01 8.05
CA ALA A 11 -11.56 2.56 8.29
C ALA A 11 -10.52 2.22 9.39
N LEU A 12 -9.67 3.17 9.75
CA LEU A 12 -8.56 3.01 10.67
C LEU A 12 -8.60 4.03 11.80
N THR A 13 -8.34 3.57 13.02
CA THR A 13 -7.99 4.44 14.15
C THR A 13 -6.65 4.04 14.75
N PHE A 14 -5.86 5.02 15.17
CA PHE A 14 -4.58 4.78 15.83
C PHE A 14 -4.55 5.46 17.19
N LYS A 15 -4.23 4.68 18.23
CA LYS A 15 -4.11 5.18 19.60
C LYS A 15 -2.72 4.88 20.13
N ILE A 16 -1.98 5.92 20.50
CA ILE A 16 -0.72 5.77 21.26
C ILE A 16 -1.07 5.37 22.69
N ILE A 17 -0.45 4.30 23.18
CA ILE A 17 -0.64 3.78 24.54
C ILE A 17 0.44 4.31 25.47
N ALA A 18 1.69 4.34 25.00
CA ALA A 18 2.81 4.91 25.75
C ALA A 18 3.90 5.42 24.81
N GLU A 19 4.66 6.39 25.31
CA GLU A 19 5.82 6.96 24.64
C GLU A 19 7.04 6.85 25.56
N CYS A 20 8.21 6.62 24.98
CA CYS A 20 9.45 6.63 25.73
C CYS A 20 9.81 8.08 26.09
N SER A 21 10.08 8.37 27.37
CA SER A 21 10.46 9.72 27.81
C SER A 21 11.84 10.18 27.32
N THR A 22 12.67 9.26 26.81
CA THR A 22 14.05 9.54 26.38
C THR A 22 14.25 9.43 24.86
N THR A 23 13.38 8.70 24.15
CA THR A 23 13.53 8.44 22.71
C THR A 23 12.23 8.75 21.96
N LYS A 24 12.23 8.66 20.62
CA LYS A 24 11.01 8.83 19.81
C LYS A 24 10.15 7.56 19.73
N ALA A 25 10.45 6.53 20.52
CA ALA A 25 9.74 5.25 20.49
C ALA A 25 8.31 5.40 21.05
N ARG A 26 7.36 4.74 20.38
CA ARG A 26 5.94 4.73 20.74
C ARG A 26 5.42 3.31 20.65
N THR A 27 4.57 2.93 21.59
CA THR A 27 3.70 1.76 21.44
C THR A 27 2.27 2.22 21.33
N GLY A 28 1.51 1.60 20.43
CA GLY A 28 0.16 1.99 20.11
C GLY A 28 -0.66 0.85 19.57
N ILE A 29 -1.96 1.08 19.42
CA ILE A 29 -2.91 0.14 18.86
C ILE A 29 -3.51 0.74 17.59
N LEU A 30 -3.36 0.03 16.49
CA LEU A 30 -3.99 0.27 15.22
C LEU A 30 -5.25 -0.58 15.14
N THR A 31 -6.43 0.05 15.12
CA THR A 31 -7.69 -0.67 14.95
C THR A 31 -8.09 -0.59 13.49
N LEU A 32 -8.14 -1.75 12.84
CA LEU A 32 -8.52 -1.94 11.45
C LEU A 32 -9.84 -2.74 11.38
N PRO A 33 -10.51 -2.78 10.22
CA PRO A 33 -11.80 -3.45 10.08
C PRO A 33 -11.77 -4.94 10.44
N HIS A 34 -10.69 -5.66 10.10
CA HIS A 34 -10.58 -7.09 10.41
C HIS A 34 -9.88 -7.39 11.74
N TYR A 35 -8.97 -6.53 12.22
CA TYR A 35 -8.18 -6.84 13.43
C TYR A 35 -7.57 -5.61 14.10
N ARG A 36 -7.18 -5.77 15.38
CA ARG A 36 -6.39 -4.80 16.12
C ARG A 36 -4.91 -5.21 16.08
N VAL A 37 -4.05 -4.28 15.73
CA VAL A 37 -2.61 -4.50 15.61
C VAL A 37 -1.87 -3.66 16.64
N GLU A 38 -1.08 -4.30 17.47
CA GLU A 38 -0.16 -3.67 18.41
C GLU A 38 1.09 -3.20 17.65
N THR A 39 1.54 -1.99 17.96
CA THR A 39 2.71 -1.37 17.32
C THR A 39 3.80 -1.14 18.38
N PRO A 40 5.10 -1.26 18.03
CA PRO A 40 5.65 -1.56 16.70
C PRO A 40 5.36 -2.99 16.22
N VAL A 41 5.13 -3.16 14.92
CA VAL A 41 4.77 -4.46 14.32
C VAL A 41 5.69 -4.82 13.16
N PHE A 42 5.97 -6.11 13.03
CA PHE A 42 6.59 -6.68 11.83
C PHE A 42 5.50 -7.32 10.96
N MET A 43 5.51 -7.05 9.66
CA MET A 43 4.55 -7.60 8.70
C MET A 43 5.23 -8.64 7.81
N PRO A 44 4.95 -9.95 7.98
CA PRO A 44 5.41 -10.96 7.05
C PRO A 44 4.84 -10.75 5.65
N VAL A 45 5.63 -11.04 4.62
CA VAL A 45 5.26 -10.78 3.22
C VAL A 45 4.73 -12.05 2.55
N GLY A 46 3.44 -12.03 2.22
CA GLY A 46 2.76 -13.05 1.44
C GLY A 46 2.81 -12.75 -0.05
N THR A 47 3.26 -13.71 -0.85
CA THR A 47 3.25 -13.62 -2.32
C THR A 47 2.20 -14.57 -2.86
N GLN A 48 1.29 -14.09 -3.73
CA GLN A 48 0.19 -14.88 -4.29
C GLN A 48 -0.79 -15.46 -3.25
N GLY A 49 -1.10 -14.69 -2.20
CA GLY A 49 -2.11 -15.09 -1.20
C GLY A 49 -1.65 -16.17 -0.23
N THR A 50 -0.34 -16.39 -0.12
CA THR A 50 0.24 -17.31 0.85
C THR A 50 1.60 -16.83 1.37
N MET A 51 1.88 -17.16 2.62
CA MET A 51 3.24 -17.15 3.16
C MET A 51 3.91 -18.47 2.77
N LYS A 52 4.99 -18.41 1.98
CA LYS A 52 5.65 -19.63 1.49
C LYS A 52 6.07 -20.54 2.65
N GLY A 53 5.52 -21.74 2.69
CA GLY A 53 5.82 -22.75 3.70
C GLY A 53 5.00 -22.66 4.99
N LEU A 54 4.06 -21.72 5.12
CA LEU A 54 3.21 -21.56 6.30
C LEU A 54 1.73 -21.42 5.91
N THR A 55 0.87 -22.08 6.68
CA THR A 55 -0.59 -21.90 6.61
C THR A 55 -1.03 -20.68 7.40
N CYS A 56 -2.23 -20.14 7.10
CA CYS A 56 -2.82 -19.05 7.88
C CYS A 56 -2.96 -19.40 9.37
N SER A 57 -3.35 -20.64 9.69
CA SER A 57 -3.44 -21.11 11.08
C SER A 57 -2.10 -21.01 11.80
N GLN A 58 -1.00 -21.43 11.15
CA GLN A 58 0.33 -21.33 11.76
C GLN A 58 0.75 -19.86 11.99
N LEU A 59 0.33 -18.93 11.13
CA LEU A 59 0.57 -17.50 11.35
C LEU A 59 -0.26 -16.97 12.52
N GLU A 60 -1.50 -17.41 12.67
CA GLU A 60 -2.35 -17.08 13.82
C GLU A 60 -1.76 -17.61 15.13
N ASP A 61 -1.23 -18.84 15.12
CA ASP A 61 -0.56 -19.47 16.27
C ASP A 61 0.73 -18.73 16.68
N LEU A 62 1.41 -18.11 15.72
CA LEU A 62 2.60 -17.26 15.95
C LEU A 62 2.25 -15.81 16.37
N ASP A 63 0.97 -15.54 16.61
CA ASP A 63 0.42 -14.21 16.84
C ASP A 63 0.78 -13.17 15.78
N CYS A 64 0.83 -13.58 14.50
CA CYS A 64 0.95 -12.63 13.41
C CYS A 64 -0.33 -11.80 13.32
N GLN A 65 -0.26 -10.50 13.58
CA GLN A 65 -1.46 -9.65 13.65
C GLN A 65 -1.83 -9.02 12.30
N ILE A 66 -0.83 -8.85 11.43
CA ILE A 66 -0.98 -8.24 10.11
C ILE A 66 0.04 -8.84 9.14
N ILE A 67 -0.36 -9.04 7.90
CA ILE A 67 0.52 -9.48 6.80
C ILE A 67 0.50 -8.47 5.66
N LEU A 68 1.55 -8.51 4.84
CA LEU A 68 1.63 -7.74 3.59
C LEU A 68 1.33 -8.67 2.41
N GLY A 69 0.29 -8.35 1.64
CA GLY A 69 -0.04 -8.99 0.37
C GLY A 69 0.48 -8.20 -0.82
N ASN A 70 0.97 -8.88 -1.85
CA ASN A 70 1.45 -8.21 -3.05
C ASN A 70 0.35 -7.98 -4.09
N THR A 71 0.07 -6.73 -4.42
CA THR A 71 -1.02 -6.32 -5.33
C THR A 71 -0.81 -6.80 -6.76
N TYR A 72 0.43 -6.70 -7.28
CA TYR A 72 0.71 -7.07 -8.67
C TYR A 72 0.42 -8.55 -8.92
N HIS A 73 0.95 -9.43 -8.08
CA HIS A 73 0.75 -10.85 -8.23
C HIS A 73 -0.73 -11.24 -8.08
N LEU A 74 -1.41 -10.70 -7.07
CA LEU A 74 -2.81 -11.00 -6.78
C LEU A 74 -3.77 -10.51 -7.88
N GLY A 75 -3.52 -9.31 -8.41
CA GLY A 75 -4.31 -8.72 -9.49
C GLY A 75 -4.19 -9.47 -10.82
N MET A 76 -3.10 -10.22 -11.01
CA MET A 76 -2.89 -11.06 -12.21
C MET A 76 -3.32 -12.51 -11.98
N ARG A 77 -2.99 -13.09 -10.82
CA ARG A 77 -3.25 -14.49 -10.47
C ARG A 77 -3.51 -14.57 -8.96
N PRO A 78 -4.75 -14.81 -8.52
CA PRO A 78 -5.87 -15.37 -9.28
C PRO A 78 -6.67 -14.37 -10.12
N GLY A 79 -6.39 -13.07 -10.02
CA GLY A 79 -7.12 -12.01 -10.70
C GLY A 79 -8.26 -11.43 -9.87
N THR A 80 -8.63 -10.17 -10.14
CA THR A 80 -9.64 -9.43 -9.38
C THR A 80 -11.00 -10.11 -9.40
N GLU A 81 -11.45 -10.63 -10.54
CA GLU A 81 -12.74 -11.34 -10.65
C GLU A 81 -12.84 -12.55 -9.70
N THR A 82 -11.75 -13.31 -9.56
CA THR A 82 -11.69 -14.46 -8.65
C THR A 82 -11.71 -13.99 -7.20
N LEU A 83 -10.97 -12.92 -6.88
CA LEU A 83 -10.94 -12.34 -5.54
C LEU A 83 -12.32 -11.81 -5.15
N ASP A 84 -12.99 -11.09 -6.04
CA ASP A 84 -14.34 -10.56 -5.80
C ASP A 84 -15.34 -11.69 -5.49
N LYS A 85 -15.30 -12.78 -6.26
CA LYS A 85 -16.13 -13.98 -6.01
C LYS A 85 -15.81 -14.68 -4.69
N ALA A 86 -14.57 -14.59 -4.22
CA ALA A 86 -14.12 -15.17 -2.96
C ALA A 86 -14.37 -14.25 -1.74
N GLY A 87 -14.92 -13.05 -1.93
CA GLY A 87 -15.09 -12.05 -0.87
C GLY A 87 -13.80 -11.31 -0.50
N GLY A 88 -12.88 -11.14 -1.46
CA GLY A 88 -11.56 -10.56 -1.27
C GLY A 88 -10.50 -11.59 -0.89
N LEU A 89 -9.28 -11.11 -0.62
CA LEU A 89 -8.15 -11.96 -0.30
C LEU A 89 -8.33 -12.66 1.05
N HIS A 90 -8.89 -11.99 2.06
CA HIS A 90 -9.21 -12.60 3.35
C HIS A 90 -10.05 -13.87 3.18
N GLY A 91 -11.10 -13.82 2.37
CA GLY A 91 -11.93 -14.99 2.06
C GLY A 91 -11.18 -16.04 1.23
N PHE A 92 -10.42 -15.61 0.22
CA PHE A 92 -9.65 -16.50 -0.64
C PHE A 92 -8.60 -17.33 0.13
N MET A 93 -7.86 -16.71 1.07
CA MET A 93 -6.81 -17.38 1.84
C MET A 93 -7.28 -17.85 3.22
N ASN A 94 -8.53 -17.58 3.60
CA ASN A 94 -9.07 -17.78 4.94
C ASN A 94 -8.19 -17.11 6.03
N TRP A 95 -7.84 -15.84 5.81
CA TRP A 95 -7.11 -15.01 6.78
C TRP A 95 -8.08 -14.09 7.52
N LYS A 96 -8.09 -14.19 8.85
CA LYS A 96 -9.07 -13.48 9.69
C LYS A 96 -8.54 -12.22 10.34
N ARG A 97 -7.24 -11.91 10.15
CA ARG A 97 -6.59 -10.77 10.78
C ARG A 97 -6.28 -9.68 9.75
N ALA A 98 -5.51 -8.66 10.14
CA ALA A 98 -5.30 -7.50 9.28
C ALA A 98 -4.43 -7.82 8.06
N LEU A 99 -4.66 -7.10 6.97
CA LEU A 99 -3.95 -7.22 5.71
C LEU A 99 -3.57 -5.83 5.20
N LEU A 100 -2.31 -5.67 4.80
CA LEU A 100 -1.83 -4.51 4.05
C LEU A 100 -1.49 -4.95 2.64
N THR A 101 -1.83 -4.14 1.63
CA THR A 101 -1.35 -4.34 0.26
C THR A 101 -0.35 -3.28 -0.14
N ASP A 102 0.75 -3.69 -0.79
CA ASP A 102 1.61 -2.73 -1.49
C ASP A 102 0.90 -2.15 -2.73
N SER A 103 1.46 -1.13 -3.34
CA SER A 103 0.81 -0.47 -4.50
C SER A 103 1.01 -1.20 -5.82
N GLY A 104 1.86 -2.23 -5.84
CA GLY A 104 2.44 -2.83 -7.05
C GLY A 104 3.65 -2.06 -7.61
N GLY A 105 3.86 -0.81 -7.16
CA GLY A 105 4.96 0.09 -7.56
C GLY A 105 6.35 -0.51 -7.41
N PHE A 106 6.62 -1.02 -6.20
CA PHE A 106 7.95 -1.47 -5.83
C PHE A 106 8.41 -2.75 -6.54
N GLN A 107 7.51 -3.65 -6.90
CA GLN A 107 7.92 -4.83 -7.68
C GLN A 107 8.31 -4.48 -9.12
N MET A 108 7.73 -3.41 -9.68
CA MET A 108 8.15 -2.88 -10.98
C MET A 108 9.59 -2.33 -10.94
N VAL A 109 10.06 -1.90 -9.76
CA VAL A 109 11.45 -1.47 -9.52
C VAL A 109 12.44 -2.62 -9.74
N SER A 110 12.08 -3.85 -9.33
CA SER A 110 12.92 -5.04 -9.59
C SER A 110 12.95 -5.45 -11.07
N LEU A 111 12.01 -4.95 -11.87
CA LEU A 111 11.90 -5.13 -13.32
C LEU A 111 12.35 -3.88 -14.11
N ILE A 112 13.04 -2.91 -13.48
CA ILE A 112 13.36 -1.57 -14.03
C ILE A 112 13.87 -1.56 -15.47
N LYS A 113 14.63 -2.59 -15.89
CA LYS A 113 15.13 -2.67 -17.28
C LYS A 113 14.01 -2.67 -18.32
N LEU A 114 12.79 -3.00 -17.92
CA LEU A 114 11.61 -3.13 -18.77
C LEU A 114 10.49 -2.15 -18.39
N SER A 115 10.75 -1.12 -17.56
CA SER A 115 9.71 -0.18 -17.12
C SER A 115 9.97 1.26 -17.57
N GLU A 116 8.92 1.91 -18.07
CA GLU A 116 8.88 3.35 -18.39
C GLU A 116 7.87 4.02 -17.45
N ILE A 117 8.31 5.08 -16.76
CA ILE A 117 7.44 5.86 -15.86
C ILE A 117 7.05 7.15 -16.57
N THR A 118 5.74 7.38 -16.71
CA THR A 118 5.17 8.60 -17.28
C THR A 118 4.23 9.25 -16.28
N GLU A 119 3.62 10.39 -16.60
CA GLU A 119 2.58 10.96 -15.73
C GLU A 119 1.34 10.07 -15.63
N GLU A 120 1.05 9.28 -16.66
CA GLU A 120 -0.13 8.40 -16.72
C GLU A 120 -0.03 7.25 -15.72
N GLY A 121 1.15 6.65 -15.59
CA GLY A 121 1.42 5.49 -14.75
C GLY A 121 2.78 4.86 -15.06
N VAL A 122 2.94 3.61 -14.66
CA VAL A 122 4.13 2.80 -14.94
C VAL A 122 3.81 1.80 -16.04
N LYS A 123 4.47 1.94 -17.19
CA LYS A 123 4.44 0.93 -18.26
C LYS A 123 5.52 -0.11 -17.97
N PHE A 124 5.20 -1.38 -18.15
CA PHE A 124 6.17 -2.46 -18.01
C PHE A 124 5.79 -3.68 -18.82
N GLN A 125 6.78 -4.51 -19.12
CA GLN A 125 6.55 -5.78 -19.78
C GLN A 125 6.30 -6.90 -18.74
N SER A 126 5.20 -7.63 -18.90
CA SER A 126 4.89 -8.80 -18.08
C SER A 126 5.99 -9.86 -18.23
N PRO A 127 6.58 -10.37 -17.13
CA PRO A 127 7.61 -11.39 -17.19
C PRO A 127 7.07 -12.77 -17.59
N HIS A 128 5.74 -12.94 -17.61
CA HIS A 128 5.10 -14.22 -17.88
C HIS A 128 4.74 -14.41 -19.36
N ASP A 129 4.28 -13.36 -20.04
CA ASP A 129 3.78 -13.42 -21.41
C ASP A 129 4.33 -12.32 -22.32
N GLY A 130 5.19 -11.45 -21.81
CA GLY A 130 5.84 -10.41 -22.61
C GLY A 130 4.92 -9.27 -23.05
N LYS A 131 3.67 -9.20 -22.56
CA LYS A 131 2.76 -8.12 -22.91
C LYS A 131 3.13 -6.85 -22.17
N GLU A 132 3.01 -5.72 -22.86
CA GLU A 132 3.07 -4.41 -22.22
C GLU A 132 1.80 -4.18 -21.39
N LEU A 133 2.01 -3.75 -20.15
CA LEU A 133 0.98 -3.42 -19.19
C LEU A 133 1.24 -2.00 -18.69
N LEU A 134 0.16 -1.26 -18.43
CA LEU A 134 0.21 0.06 -17.81
C LEU A 134 -0.49 -0.01 -16.45
N LEU A 135 0.27 0.20 -15.38
CA LEU A 135 -0.30 0.36 -14.04
C LEU A 135 -0.44 1.85 -13.72
N THR A 136 -1.68 2.34 -13.76
CA THR A 136 -2.02 3.70 -13.32
C THR A 136 -2.41 3.71 -11.83
N PRO A 137 -2.39 4.88 -11.17
CA PRO A 137 -2.99 5.06 -9.83
C PRO A 137 -4.41 4.51 -9.72
N GLU A 138 -5.28 4.78 -10.69
CA GLU A 138 -6.67 4.30 -10.73
C GLU A 138 -6.72 2.77 -10.76
N LYS A 139 -5.88 2.15 -11.61
CA LYS A 139 -5.85 0.70 -11.75
C LYS A 139 -5.28 0.01 -10.51
N SER A 140 -4.25 0.58 -9.89
CA SER A 140 -3.73 0.10 -8.60
C SER A 140 -4.82 0.13 -7.53
N MET A 141 -5.58 1.23 -7.44
CA MET A 141 -6.71 1.32 -6.51
C MET A 141 -7.79 0.30 -6.84
N GLU A 142 -8.18 0.12 -8.10
CA GLU A 142 -9.18 -0.90 -8.51
C GLU A 142 -8.79 -2.30 -8.04
N ILE A 143 -7.54 -2.70 -8.25
CA ILE A 143 -7.02 -4.00 -7.83
C ILE A 143 -7.05 -4.10 -6.30
N GLN A 144 -6.56 -3.09 -5.57
CA GLN A 144 -6.55 -3.11 -4.11
C GLN A 144 -7.96 -3.08 -3.49
N ASN A 145 -8.93 -2.41 -4.12
CA ASN A 145 -10.34 -2.47 -3.71
C ASN A 145 -10.90 -3.89 -3.86
N SER A 146 -10.48 -4.63 -4.90
CA SER A 146 -10.89 -6.03 -5.14
C SER A 146 -10.20 -7.00 -4.18
N ILE A 147 -8.92 -6.76 -3.88
CA ILE A 147 -8.17 -7.53 -2.87
C ILE A 147 -8.82 -7.38 -1.49
N GLY A 148 -9.34 -6.18 -1.15
CA GLY A 148 -10.06 -5.96 0.10
C GLY A 148 -9.18 -5.89 1.34
N ALA A 149 -7.91 -5.50 1.20
CA ALA A 149 -6.99 -5.30 2.33
C ALA A 149 -7.40 -4.14 3.25
N ASP A 150 -7.16 -4.27 4.55
CA ASP A 150 -7.45 -3.22 5.53
C ASP A 150 -6.68 -1.93 5.27
N ILE A 151 -5.45 -2.06 4.78
CA ILE A 151 -4.58 -0.94 4.41
C ILE A 151 -4.14 -1.09 2.96
N MET A 152 -4.32 -0.03 2.19
CA MET A 152 -3.86 0.08 0.81
C MET A 152 -2.73 1.09 0.73
N MET A 153 -1.77 0.87 -0.16
CA MET A 153 -0.69 1.82 -0.41
C MET A 153 -0.93 2.56 -1.73
N GLN A 154 -0.69 3.87 -1.76
CA GLN A 154 -0.75 4.64 -3.01
C GLN A 154 0.27 4.11 -4.02
N LEU A 155 -0.03 4.22 -5.32
CA LEU A 155 1.02 4.09 -6.33
C LEU A 155 1.92 5.33 -6.29
N ASP A 156 3.23 5.11 -6.33
CA ASP A 156 4.25 6.15 -6.25
C ASP A 156 5.34 5.97 -7.31
N ASP A 157 6.04 7.06 -7.62
CA ASP A 157 7.17 7.07 -8.52
C ASP A 157 8.47 6.83 -7.73
N VAL A 158 8.86 5.55 -7.68
CA VAL A 158 10.01 5.11 -6.89
C VAL A 158 11.31 5.40 -7.65
N VAL A 159 12.19 6.16 -7.01
CA VAL A 159 13.58 6.37 -7.45
C VAL A 159 14.57 5.62 -6.57
N SER A 160 15.67 5.14 -7.16
CA SER A 160 16.78 4.58 -6.39
C SER A 160 17.29 5.60 -5.35
N SER A 161 17.66 5.12 -4.16
CA SER A 161 18.27 5.96 -3.12
C SER A 161 19.60 6.60 -3.56
N THR A 162 20.23 6.09 -4.62
CA THR A 162 21.46 6.63 -5.20
C THR A 162 21.20 7.67 -6.29
N THR A 163 19.95 7.83 -6.75
CA THR A 163 19.58 8.85 -7.74
C THR A 163 19.78 10.24 -7.14
N LYS A 164 20.38 11.14 -7.93
CA LYS A 164 20.63 12.53 -7.55
C LYS A 164 20.09 13.47 -8.62
N GLY A 165 19.83 14.72 -8.23
CA GLY A 165 19.40 15.78 -9.15
C GLY A 165 17.88 15.80 -9.37
N PRO A 166 17.43 16.47 -10.45
CA PRO A 166 16.03 16.88 -10.63
C PRO A 166 15.04 15.71 -10.72
N ARG A 167 15.51 14.50 -11.04
CA ARG A 167 14.68 13.30 -11.11
C ARG A 167 14.03 12.94 -9.76
N VAL A 168 14.69 13.22 -8.64
CA VAL A 168 14.17 12.94 -7.30
C VAL A 168 12.99 13.85 -6.97
N GLU A 169 13.13 15.14 -7.27
CA GLU A 169 12.08 16.14 -7.13
C GLU A 169 10.90 15.84 -8.06
N GLU A 170 11.17 15.48 -9.32
CA GLU A 170 10.14 15.04 -10.26
C GLU A 170 9.33 13.84 -9.75
N ALA A 171 10.02 12.82 -9.19
CA ALA A 171 9.36 11.64 -8.62
C ALA A 171 8.47 12.01 -7.42
N MET A 172 8.97 12.90 -6.57
CA MET A 172 8.23 13.39 -5.42
C MET A 172 6.94 14.08 -5.87
N TRP A 173 7.03 15.06 -6.76
CA TRP A 173 5.86 15.80 -7.26
C TRP A 173 4.88 14.90 -8.02
N ARG A 174 5.39 13.94 -8.82
CA ARG A 174 4.55 12.93 -9.47
C ARG A 174 3.81 12.06 -8.44
N SER A 175 4.49 11.63 -7.39
CA SER A 175 3.89 10.81 -6.32
C SER A 175 2.80 11.57 -5.56
N ILE A 176 2.95 12.88 -5.36
CA ILE A 176 1.91 13.74 -4.77
C ILE A 176 0.68 13.81 -5.69
N ARG A 177 0.87 14.09 -6.99
CA ARG A 177 -0.25 14.10 -7.95
C ARG A 177 -0.91 12.72 -8.11
N TRP A 178 -0.14 11.64 -8.00
CA TRP A 178 -0.65 10.28 -8.01
C TRP A 178 -1.43 9.92 -6.74
N LEU A 179 -1.07 10.48 -5.58
CA LEU A 179 -1.86 10.35 -4.36
C LEU A 179 -3.26 10.94 -4.57
N ASP A 180 -3.40 12.13 -5.16
CA ASP A 180 -4.70 12.73 -5.43
C ASP A 180 -5.58 11.83 -6.31
N ARG A 181 -4.98 11.22 -7.34
CA ARG A 181 -5.64 10.24 -8.22
C ARG A 181 -6.03 8.97 -7.47
N CYS A 182 -5.19 8.50 -6.55
CA CYS A 182 -5.49 7.36 -5.68
C CYS A 182 -6.68 7.68 -4.75
N ILE A 183 -6.66 8.84 -4.10
CA ILE A 183 -7.75 9.31 -3.21
C ILE A 183 -9.06 9.39 -3.98
N ALA A 184 -9.05 9.96 -5.19
CA ALA A 184 -10.23 10.05 -6.05
C ALA A 184 -10.76 8.68 -6.50
N SER A 185 -9.88 7.69 -6.67
CA SER A 185 -10.21 6.34 -7.13
C SER A 185 -10.56 5.36 -6.01
N HIS A 186 -10.32 5.73 -4.75
CA HIS A 186 -10.58 4.87 -3.61
C HIS A 186 -12.09 4.78 -3.31
N LYS A 187 -12.69 3.60 -3.55
CA LYS A 187 -14.14 3.38 -3.44
C LYS A 187 -14.60 2.85 -2.06
N ARG A 188 -13.73 2.13 -1.34
CA ARG A 188 -14.07 1.44 -0.08
C ARG A 188 -13.56 2.17 1.19
N THR A 189 -13.73 3.49 1.28
CA THR A 189 -13.11 4.35 2.33
C THR A 189 -13.51 4.01 3.78
N LYS A 190 -14.60 3.27 3.98
CA LYS A 190 -15.05 2.79 5.30
C LYS A 190 -14.49 1.42 5.68
N GLU A 191 -13.94 0.69 4.72
CA GLU A 191 -13.50 -0.71 4.88
C GLU A 191 -12.00 -0.87 4.63
N GLN A 192 -11.36 0.10 3.98
CA GLN A 192 -9.94 0.09 3.69
C GLN A 192 -9.40 1.51 3.92
N ASN A 193 -8.20 1.60 4.49
CA ASN A 193 -7.52 2.86 4.70
C ASN A 193 -6.39 3.03 3.69
N LEU A 194 -6.27 4.20 3.08
CA LEU A 194 -5.18 4.52 2.14
C LEU A 194 -3.99 5.14 2.89
N PHE A 195 -2.81 4.56 2.73
CA PHE A 195 -1.53 5.11 3.18
C PHE A 195 -0.80 5.79 2.03
N ALA A 196 -0.38 7.02 2.30
CA ALA A 196 0.49 7.78 1.43
C ALA A 196 1.95 7.35 1.59
N ILE A 197 2.75 7.53 0.54
CA ILE A 197 4.18 7.22 0.53
C ILE A 197 4.94 8.54 0.39
N ILE A 198 5.73 8.86 1.42
CA ILE A 198 6.58 10.05 1.42
C ILE A 198 7.83 9.78 0.58
N GLN A 199 8.00 10.58 -0.47
CA GLN A 199 9.15 10.57 -1.37
C GLN A 199 10.14 11.71 -1.04
N GLY A 200 11.10 11.97 -1.94
CA GLY A 200 12.17 12.96 -1.74
C GLY A 200 13.56 12.38 -1.54
N GLY A 201 13.73 11.05 -1.66
CA GLY A 201 15.04 10.40 -1.62
C GLY A 201 15.79 10.64 -0.30
N LEU A 202 17.05 11.06 -0.40
CA LEU A 202 17.91 11.42 0.75
C LEU A 202 17.90 12.93 1.04
N ASP A 203 17.09 13.71 0.34
CA ASP A 203 16.96 15.16 0.54
C ASP A 203 15.90 15.45 1.60
N THR A 204 16.31 16.08 2.70
CA THR A 204 15.41 16.39 3.82
C THR A 204 14.40 17.48 3.49
N GLU A 205 14.74 18.41 2.60
CA GLU A 205 13.85 19.50 2.21
C GLU A 205 12.76 18.96 1.27
N LEU A 206 13.12 18.11 0.29
CA LEU A 206 12.14 17.42 -0.54
C LEU A 206 11.20 16.54 0.32
N ARG A 207 11.73 15.79 1.30
CA ARG A 207 10.88 15.02 2.21
C ARG A 207 9.89 15.89 2.99
N LYS A 208 10.32 17.08 3.41
CA LYS A 208 9.46 18.03 4.11
C LYS A 208 8.36 18.55 3.20
N GLN A 209 8.71 18.99 1.99
CA GLN A 209 7.74 19.41 0.96
C GLN A 209 6.74 18.30 0.65
N CYS A 210 7.19 17.04 0.53
CA CYS A 210 6.32 15.91 0.29
C CYS A 210 5.30 15.64 1.40
N VAL A 211 5.66 15.93 2.66
CA VAL A 211 4.75 15.79 3.82
C VAL A 211 3.75 16.95 3.89
N GLU A 212 4.19 18.16 3.55
CA GLU A 212 3.35 19.35 3.55
C GLU A 212 2.31 19.32 2.42
N GLY A 213 2.68 18.73 1.26
CA GLY A 213 1.84 18.75 0.06
C GLY A 213 1.88 20.11 -0.65
N ASP A 214 1.07 20.24 -1.71
CA ASP A 214 0.79 21.54 -2.36
C ASP A 214 -0.29 22.33 -1.60
#